data_AF-A0A1I1XIK9-F1
#
_entry.id   AF-A0A1I1XIK9-F1
#
_cell.length_a   1.000
_cell.length_b   1.000
_cell.length_c   1.000
_cell.angle_alpha   90.00
_cell.angle_beta   90.00
_cell.angle_gamma   90.00
#
_symmetry.space_group_name_H-M   'P 1'
#
loop_
_entity.id
_entity.type
_entity.pdbx_description
1 polymer ?
#
loop_
_entity_poly.entity_id
_entity_poly.type
_entity_poly.pdbx_seq_one_letter_code
_entity_poly.pdbx_strand_id
1 'polypeptide(L)' 'METTNIVDFARRDGITDALTDLLRTGAQQLIATAVEAELAGYLAQFSDLRTEAGHAAVVRNGHHPTRPFQTGIGPVSVRI' A
#
# COMPACT_ATOMS: atom_id res chain seq x y z
N MET A 1 10.42 39.12 41.24
CA MET A 1 9.72 37.92 40.75
C MET A 1 10.22 37.67 39.35
N GLU A 2 11.17 36.75 39.19
CA GLU A 2 11.82 36.43 37.92
C GLU A 2 10.82 35.76 36.98
N THR A 3 10.57 36.35 35.81
CA THR A 3 9.68 35.78 34.79
C THR A 3 10.43 34.69 34.02
N THR A 4 10.16 33.43 34.33
CA THR A 4 10.65 32.29 33.53
C THR A 4 10.02 32.35 32.14
N ASN A 5 10.80 32.77 31.14
CA ASN A 5 10.39 32.76 29.74
C ASN A 5 10.62 31.35 29.19
N ILE A 6 9.57 30.52 29.18
CA ILE A 6 9.63 29.17 28.60
C ILE A 6 9.44 29.31 27.09
N VAL A 7 10.52 29.11 26.35
CA VAL A 7 10.48 29.03 24.89
C VAL A 7 10.29 27.56 24.52
N ASP A 8 9.17 27.23 23.92
CA ASP A 8 8.87 25.88 23.46
C ASP A 8 9.74 25.59 22.23
N PHE A 9 10.79 24.78 22.39
CA PHE A 9 11.61 24.35 21.27
C PHE A 9 10.81 23.31 20.49
N ALA A 10 10.39 23.68 19.28
CA ALA A 10 9.81 22.73 18.34
C ALA A 10 10.72 21.49 18.27
N ARG A 11 10.18 20.37 18.74
CA ARG A 11 10.83 19.07 18.79
C ARG A 11 11.42 18.76 17.42
N ARG A 12 12.66 18.26 17.39
CA ARG A 12 13.28 17.74 16.15
C ARG A 12 12.48 16.62 15.49
N ASP A 13 11.47 16.09 16.16
CA ASP A 13 10.46 15.16 15.64
C ASP A 13 9.66 15.74 14.45
N GLY A 14 9.77 17.04 14.18
CA GLY A 14 9.13 17.72 13.03
C GLY A 14 9.91 17.69 11.72
N ILE A 15 11.03 16.97 11.61
CA ILE A 15 11.62 16.67 10.29
C ILE A 15 10.79 15.53 9.71
N THR A 16 9.92 15.86 8.75
CA THR A 16 9.36 14.89 7.82
C THR A 16 10.53 14.08 7.27
N ASP A 17 10.61 12.79 7.59
CA ASP A 17 11.66 11.92 7.07
C ASP A 17 11.35 11.63 5.59
N ALA A 18 11.74 12.59 4.74
CA ALA A 18 11.44 12.59 3.32
C ALA A 18 11.96 11.32 2.63
N LEU A 19 13.06 10.73 3.13
CA LEU A 19 13.57 9.46 2.63
C LEU A 19 12.64 8.31 3.03
N THR A 20 12.20 8.25 4.30
CA THR A 20 11.24 7.22 4.73
C THR A 20 9.90 7.36 4.01
N ASP A 21 9.41 8.58 3.76
CA ASP A 21 8.16 8.79 3.01
C ASP A 21 8.30 8.37 1.54
N LEU A 22 9.43 8.69 0.91
CA LEU A 22 9.76 8.20 -0.43
C LEU A 22 9.80 6.67 -0.47
N LEU A 23 10.49 6.04 0.48
CA LEU A 23 10.60 4.59 0.59
C LEU A 23 9.23 3.94 0.83
N ARG A 24 8.39 4.54 1.69
CA ARG A 24 7.03 4.05 1.98
C ARG A 24 6.14 4.12 0.75
N THR A 25 6.22 5.21 0.00
CA THR A 25 5.46 5.42 -1.24
C THR A 25 5.91 4.42 -2.32
N GLY A 26 7.22 4.26 -2.50
CA GLY A 26 7.78 3.28 -3.44
C GLY A 26 7.40 1.85 -3.06
N ALA A 27 7.48 1.49 -1.78
CA ALA A 27 7.06 0.18 -1.29
C ALA A 27 5.57 -0.09 -1.54
N GLN A 28 4.70 0.90 -1.30
CA GLN A 28 3.27 0.77 -1.59
C GLN A 28 3.01 0.48 -3.07
N GLN A 29 3.69 1.18 -3.98
CA GLN A 29 3.58 0.97 -5.41
C GLN A 29 4.09 -0.41 -5.82
N LEU A 30 5.26 -0.81 -5.34
CA LEU A 30 5.86 -2.11 -5.65
C LEU A 30 4.97 -3.27 -5.19
N ILE A 31 4.43 -3.21 -3.97
CA ILE A 31 3.52 -4.25 -3.46
C ILE A 31 2.26 -4.32 -4.32
N ALA A 32 1.64 -3.17 -4.63
CA ALA A 32 0.46 -3.14 -5.49
C ALA A 32 0.76 -3.76 -6.87
N THR A 33 1.83 -3.33 -7.54
CA THR A 33 2.22 -3.86 -8.85
C THR A 33 2.51 -5.36 -8.82
N ALA A 34 3.19 -5.85 -7.79
CA ALA A 34 3.46 -7.28 -7.65
C ALA A 34 2.17 -8.11 -7.54
N VAL A 35 1.23 -7.68 -6.69
CA VAL A 35 -0.05 -8.37 -6.52
C VAL A 35 -0.90 -8.32 -7.79
N GLU A 36 -0.90 -7.19 -8.49
CA GLU A 36 -1.58 -7.05 -9.79
C GLU A 36 -1.01 -8.02 -10.84
N ALA A 37 0.31 -8.17 -10.90
CA ALA A 37 0.96 -9.12 -11.80
C ALA A 37 0.65 -10.58 -11.44
N GLU A 38 0.66 -10.93 -10.15
CA GLU A 38 0.28 -12.27 -9.67
C GLU A 38 -1.18 -12.58 -10.00
N LEU A 39 -2.09 -11.63 -9.78
CA LEU A 39 -3.50 -11.78 -10.12
C LEU A 39 -3.70 -11.99 -11.62
N ALA A 40 -3.01 -11.22 -12.47
CA ALA A 40 -3.09 -11.39 -13.93
C ALA A 40 -2.61 -12.79 -14.34
N GLY A 41 -1.50 -13.26 -13.77
CA GLY A 41 -1.00 -14.61 -13.98
C GLY A 41 -1.95 -15.70 -13.48
N TYR A 42 -2.63 -15.47 -12.36
CA TYR A 42 -3.64 -16.39 -11.83
C TYR A 42 -4.88 -16.45 -12.73
N LEU A 43 -5.43 -15.32 -13.15
CA LEU A 43 -6.60 -15.28 -14.04
C LEU A 43 -6.32 -15.89 -15.42
N ALA A 44 -5.09 -15.73 -15.94
CA ALA A 44 -4.68 -16.33 -17.20
C ALA A 44 -4.79 -17.87 -17.20
N GLN A 45 -4.64 -18.52 -16.04
CA GLN A 45 -4.79 -19.98 -15.92
C GLN A 45 -6.24 -20.45 -16.16
N PHE A 46 -7.22 -19.54 -16.11
CA PHE A 46 -8.65 -19.82 -16.29
C PHE A 46 -9.23 -19.17 -17.55
N SER A 47 -8.39 -18.73 -18.50
CA SER A 47 -8.83 -18.01 -19.72
C SER A 47 -9.86 -18.76 -20.55
N ASP A 48 -9.76 -20.09 -20.55
CA ASP A 48 -10.55 -21.00 -21.36
C ASP A 48 -11.83 -21.45 -20.64
N LEU A 49 -11.94 -21.20 -19.33
CA LEU A 49 -13.12 -21.55 -18.56
C LEU A 49 -14.23 -20.52 -18.78
N ARG A 50 -15.28 -20.95 -19.46
CA ARG A 50 -16.43 -20.12 -19.81
C ARG A 50 -17.72 -20.71 -19.23
N THR A 51 -18.63 -19.82 -18.86
CA THR A 51 -20.01 -20.19 -18.51
C THR A 51 -20.79 -20.57 -19.77
N GLU A 52 -21.95 -21.21 -19.62
CA GLU A 52 -22.84 -21.55 -20.76
C GLU A 52 -23.24 -20.32 -21.58
N ALA A 53 -23.31 -19.15 -20.95
CA ALA A 53 -23.59 -17.87 -21.60
C ALA A 53 -22.36 -17.20 -22.27
N GLY A 54 -21.20 -17.86 -22.26
CA GLY A 54 -19.96 -17.37 -22.89
C GLY A 54 -19.10 -16.41 -22.06
N HIS A 55 -19.53 -16.06 -20.84
CA HIS A 55 -18.75 -15.21 -19.93
C HIS A 55 -17.56 -15.96 -19.33
N ALA A 56 -16.48 -15.25 -18.98
CA ALA A 56 -15.40 -15.81 -18.17
C ALA A 56 -15.96 -16.36 -16.84
N ALA A 57 -15.60 -17.59 -16.50
CA ALA A 57 -16.10 -18.23 -15.27
C ALA A 57 -15.37 -17.72 -14.02
N VAL A 58 -14.15 -17.21 -14.17
CA VAL A 58 -13.35 -16.61 -13.08
C VAL A 58 -13.02 -15.17 -13.44
N VAL A 59 -13.31 -14.25 -12.54
CA VAL A 59 -13.08 -12.81 -12.71
C VAL A 59 -12.52 -12.21 -11.41
N ARG A 60 -11.89 -11.04 -11.53
CA ARG A 60 -11.46 -10.28 -10.35
C ARG A 60 -12.67 -9.76 -9.56
N ASN A 61 -12.66 -9.96 -8.25
CA ASN A 61 -13.63 -9.35 -7.32
C ASN A 61 -13.14 -7.99 -6.78
N GLY A 62 -12.99 -7.01 -7.66
CA GLY A 62 -12.58 -5.64 -7.28
C GLY A 62 -11.28 -5.57 -6.47
N HIS A 63 -11.22 -4.59 -5.56
CA HIS A 63 -10.10 -4.40 -4.62
C HIS A 63 -10.63 -4.41 -3.19
N HIS A 64 -9.89 -5.04 -2.29
CA HIS A 64 -10.05 -4.92 -0.86
C HIS A 64 -9.77 -3.50 -0.37
N PRO A 65 -10.34 -3.10 0.78
CA PRO A 65 -9.99 -1.85 1.44
C PRO A 65 -8.50 -1.76 1.76
N THR A 66 -7.99 -0.53 1.77
CA THR A 66 -6.62 -0.23 2.17
C THR A 66 -6.36 -0.76 3.59
N ARG A 67 -5.27 -1.53 3.75
CA ARG A 67 -4.86 -2.05 5.06
C ARG A 67 -3.33 -2.01 5.22
N PRO A 68 -2.81 -1.93 6.45
CA PRO A 68 -1.38 -1.93 6.69
C PRO A 68 -0.79 -3.33 6.52
N PHE A 69 0.35 -3.41 5.84
CA PHE A 69 1.21 -4.57 5.74
C PHE A 69 2.51 -4.31 6.49
N GLN A 70 2.95 -5.24 7.32
CA GLN A 70 4.22 -5.12 8.01
C GLN A 70 5.37 -5.33 7.02
N THR A 71 6.29 -4.37 6.94
CA THR A 71 7.52 -4.45 6.13
C THR A 71 8.75 -4.08 6.96
N GLY A 72 9.95 -4.20 6.38
CA GLY A 72 11.20 -3.78 7.04
C GLY A 72 11.27 -2.27 7.37
N ILE A 73 10.52 -1.44 6.64
CA ILE A 73 10.41 0.03 6.87
C ILE A 73 9.17 0.40 7.72
N GLY A 74 8.61 -0.59 8.42
CA GLY A 74 7.39 -0.47 9.19
C GLY A 74 6.12 -0.72 8.37
N PRO A 75 4.94 -0.31 8.87
CA PRO A 75 3.66 -0.60 8.23
C PRO A 75 3.44 0.20 6.94
N VAL A 76 3.16 -0.46 5.82
CA VAL A 76 2.84 0.16 4.52
C VAL A 76 1.39 -0.16 4.18
N SER A 77 0.56 0.88 4.01
CA SER A 77 -0.86 0.72 3.69
C SER A 77 -1.07 0.57 2.19
N VAL A 78 -1.64 -0.57 1.76
CA VAL A 78 -1.84 -0.88 0.34
C VAL A 78 -3.29 -1.28 0.08
N ARG A 79 -3.81 -0.89 -1.09
CA ARG A 79 -5.09 -1.33 -1.63
C ARG A 79 -4.81 -2.37 -2.72
N ILE A 80 -5.33 -3.59 -2.57
CA ILE A 80 -5.11 -4.73 -3.48
C ILE A 80 -6.43 -5.33 -3.92
#